data_AF-B2WIJ1-F1
#
_entry.id   AF-B2WIJ1-F1
#
_cell.length_a   1.000
_cell.length_b   1.000
_cell.length_c   1.000
_cell.angle_alpha   90.00
_cell.angle_beta   90.00
_cell.angle_gamma   90.00
#
_symmetry.space_group_name_H-M   'P 1'
#
loop_
_entity.id
_entity.type
_entity.pdbx_description
1 polymer ?
#
loop_
_entity_poly.entity_id
_entity_poly.type
_entity_poly.pdbx_seq_one_letter_code
_entity_poly.pdbx_strand_id
1 'polypeptide(L)'
;MPEAKATDLLFEVFKNCVDNIIKALPPNMDPNDATAMSAIRIIASQTNNDYKRLQHVVETIQARICEDAVWASGTAVSVYELLAASIDPKISHPDIQTIAVTGSLLVQDQMMRACQTQFHQTIPTSNWSRGLVAFLGQTCTVGNMTSTTPNITLDILDRMLGSDSLTKNENFDIFVGFFMCAGPFLDGLGYGDELAMRVEKLMDLSKSLGTTQWLAVYGLLQLRKKGWQMEEEDVAK
;
A
#
# COMPACT_ATOMS: atom_id res chain seq x y z
N MET A 1 -21.76 9.43 -34.86
CA MET A 1 -20.56 8.59 -35.11
C MET A 1 -19.21 9.29 -35.00
N PRO A 2 -19.02 10.62 -35.21
CA PRO A 2 -17.72 11.26 -35.00
C PRO A 2 -17.37 11.54 -33.52
N GLU A 3 -18.38 11.78 -32.66
CA GLU A 3 -18.15 12.10 -31.23
C GLU A 3 -17.56 10.94 -30.42
N ALA A 4 -18.04 9.71 -30.62
CA ALA A 4 -17.52 8.53 -29.92
C ALA A 4 -16.00 8.34 -30.14
N LYS A 5 -15.54 8.55 -31.39
CA LYS A 5 -14.11 8.45 -31.73
C LYS A 5 -13.25 9.53 -31.07
N ALA A 6 -13.80 10.73 -30.87
CA ALA A 6 -13.09 11.83 -30.23
C ALA A 6 -12.95 11.61 -28.72
N THR A 7 -14.01 11.10 -28.07
CA THR A 7 -13.98 10.74 -26.64
C THR A 7 -12.98 9.63 -26.36
N ASP A 8 -12.92 8.60 -27.21
CA ASP A 8 -11.95 7.51 -27.08
C ASP A 8 -10.51 8.01 -27.23
N LEU A 9 -10.24 8.88 -28.22
CA LEU A 9 -8.92 9.47 -28.42
C LEU A 9 -8.47 10.32 -27.22
N LEU A 10 -9.37 11.14 -26.66
CA LEU A 10 -9.05 11.97 -25.50
C LEU A 10 -8.76 11.13 -24.25
N PHE A 11 -9.47 10.01 -24.07
CA PHE A 11 -9.20 9.10 -22.98
C PHE A 11 -7.84 8.41 -23.16
N GLU A 12 -7.50 7.95 -24.36
CA GLU A 12 -6.18 7.36 -24.63
C GLU A 12 -5.01 8.35 -24.43
N VAL A 13 -5.17 9.61 -24.83
CA VAL A 13 -4.18 10.66 -24.54
C VAL A 13 -4.02 10.87 -23.02
N PHE A 14 -5.14 10.85 -22.29
CA PHE A 14 -5.12 10.92 -20.83
C PHE A 14 -4.35 9.74 -20.22
N LYS A 15 -4.63 8.50 -20.62
CA LYS A 15 -3.92 7.31 -20.13
C LYS A 15 -2.41 7.43 -20.32
N ASN A 16 -1.98 7.75 -21.54
CA ASN A 16 -0.57 7.92 -21.86
C ASN A 16 0.09 9.02 -21.01
N CYS A 17 -0.63 10.11 -20.74
CA CYS A 17 -0.14 11.18 -19.87
C CYS A 17 0.09 10.68 -18.43
N VAL A 18 -0.90 9.99 -17.86
CA VAL A 18 -0.83 9.43 -16.50
C VAL A 18 0.29 8.41 -16.39
N ASP A 19 0.37 7.46 -17.33
CA ASP A 19 1.42 6.43 -17.38
C ASP A 19 2.81 7.05 -17.39
N ASN A 20 3.03 8.05 -18.25
CA ASN A 20 4.33 8.71 -18.38
C ASN A 20 4.70 9.49 -17.13
N ILE A 21 3.74 10.21 -16.53
CA ILE A 21 3.99 10.97 -15.30
C ILE A 21 4.34 10.01 -14.16
N ILE A 22 3.51 8.99 -13.91
CA ILE A 22 3.71 8.06 -12.80
C ILE A 22 5.04 7.29 -12.94
N LYS A 23 5.39 6.87 -14.16
CA LYS A 23 6.67 6.20 -14.43
C LYS A 23 7.89 7.11 -14.28
N ALA A 24 7.73 8.42 -14.52
CA ALA A 24 8.82 9.39 -14.40
C ALA A 24 9.10 9.82 -12.96
N LEU A 25 8.20 9.55 -12.01
CA LEU A 25 8.42 9.90 -10.60
C LEU A 25 9.53 9.03 -9.99
N PRO A 26 10.56 9.64 -9.37
CA PRO A 26 11.67 8.91 -8.79
C PRO A 26 11.24 8.13 -7.53
N PRO A 27 11.93 7.03 -7.18
CA PRO A 27 11.78 6.42 -5.86
C PRO A 27 12.29 7.36 -4.76
N ASN A 28 11.72 7.25 -3.55
CA ASN A 28 12.03 8.09 -2.40
C ASN A 28 11.83 9.59 -2.65
N MET A 29 10.83 9.93 -3.47
CA MET A 29 10.40 11.30 -3.74
C MET A 29 10.17 12.11 -2.45
N ASP A 30 10.74 13.31 -2.37
CA ASP A 30 10.42 14.27 -1.31
C ASP A 30 8.94 14.67 -1.42
N PRO A 31 8.13 14.51 -0.35
CA PRO A 31 6.73 14.96 -0.34
C PRO A 31 6.53 16.44 -0.70
N ASN A 32 7.55 17.28 -0.53
CA ASN A 32 7.54 18.70 -0.84
C ASN A 32 8.15 19.06 -2.20
N ASP A 33 8.50 18.06 -3.02
CA ASP A 33 9.06 18.32 -4.35
C ASP A 33 8.03 19.02 -5.26
N ALA A 34 8.34 20.27 -5.63
CA ALA A 34 7.42 21.11 -6.41
C ALA A 34 7.10 20.50 -7.78
N THR A 35 8.03 19.75 -8.37
CA THR A 35 7.86 19.12 -9.68
C THR A 35 6.84 17.99 -9.60
N ALA A 36 7.00 17.10 -8.63
CA ALA A 36 6.06 16.02 -8.35
C ALA A 36 4.67 16.55 -7.98
N MET A 37 4.60 17.56 -7.10
CA MET A 37 3.34 18.21 -6.76
C MET A 37 2.63 18.78 -7.99
N SER A 38 3.37 19.44 -8.89
CA SER A 38 2.83 19.97 -10.14
C SER A 38 2.33 18.85 -11.05
N ALA A 39 3.10 17.78 -11.21
CA ALA A 39 2.75 16.65 -12.04
C ALA A 39 1.47 15.92 -11.56
N ILE A 40 1.34 15.69 -10.25
CA ILE A 40 0.13 15.09 -9.66
C ILE A 40 -1.07 16.03 -9.77
N ARG A 41 -0.88 17.35 -9.61
CA ARG A 41 -1.96 18.34 -9.84
C ARG A 41 -2.44 18.34 -11.30
N ILE A 42 -1.53 18.17 -12.26
CA ILE A 42 -1.90 18.03 -13.67
C ILE A 42 -2.79 16.81 -13.84
N ILE A 43 -2.39 15.63 -13.33
CA ILE A 43 -3.24 14.42 -13.35
C ILE A 43 -4.61 14.69 -12.75
N ALA A 44 -4.66 15.27 -11.54
CA ALA A 44 -5.90 15.55 -10.83
C ALA A 44 -6.83 16.47 -11.64
N SER A 45 -6.30 17.53 -12.26
CA SER A 45 -7.07 18.45 -13.10
C SER A 45 -7.62 17.76 -14.36
N GLN A 46 -6.86 16.83 -14.94
CA GLN A 46 -7.26 16.09 -16.14
C GLN A 46 -8.30 15.01 -15.84
N THR A 47 -8.54 14.66 -14.57
CA THR A 47 -9.68 13.79 -14.23
C THR A 47 -11.02 14.43 -14.60
N ASN A 48 -11.12 15.77 -14.58
CA ASN A 48 -12.32 16.52 -15.01
C ASN A 48 -13.63 15.98 -14.42
N ASN A 49 -13.63 15.63 -13.12
CA ASN A 49 -14.76 15.01 -12.42
C ASN A 49 -15.26 13.68 -13.03
N ASP A 50 -14.45 13.01 -13.85
CA ASP A 50 -14.75 11.70 -14.42
C ASP A 50 -14.18 10.61 -13.53
N TYR A 51 -15.08 9.84 -12.91
CA TYR A 51 -14.74 8.71 -12.08
C TYR A 51 -13.89 7.65 -12.82
N LYS A 52 -14.15 7.39 -14.11
CA LYS A 52 -13.36 6.40 -14.88
C LYS A 52 -11.91 6.84 -15.05
N ARG A 53 -11.68 8.15 -15.17
CA ARG A 53 -10.32 8.71 -15.23
C ARG A 53 -9.62 8.55 -13.89
N LEU A 54 -10.30 8.81 -12.78
CA LEU A 54 -9.75 8.56 -11.45
C LEU A 54 -9.41 7.08 -11.26
N GLN A 55 -10.32 6.17 -11.62
CA GLN A 55 -10.08 4.73 -11.54
C GLN A 55 -8.81 4.33 -12.31
N HIS A 56 -8.65 4.84 -13.53
CA HIS A 56 -7.44 4.57 -14.32
C HIS A 56 -6.16 5.11 -13.68
N VAL A 57 -6.21 6.29 -13.04
CA VAL A 57 -5.07 6.82 -12.27
C VAL A 57 -4.69 5.88 -11.14
N VAL A 58 -5.66 5.41 -10.37
CA VAL A 58 -5.43 4.45 -9.29
C VAL A 58 -4.85 3.14 -9.83
N GLU A 59 -5.39 2.60 -10.92
CA GLU A 59 -4.86 1.39 -11.58
C GLU A 59 -3.41 1.57 -12.02
N THR A 60 -3.05 2.74 -12.56
CA THR A 60 -1.69 3.06 -13.00
C THR A 60 -0.71 3.12 -11.82
N ILE A 61 -1.12 3.77 -10.72
CA ILE A 61 -0.31 3.81 -9.49
C ILE A 61 -0.12 2.40 -8.94
N GLN A 62 -1.18 1.59 -8.91
CA GLN A 62 -1.12 0.22 -8.39
C GLN A 62 -0.29 -0.73 -9.25
N ALA A 63 -0.31 -0.55 -10.59
CA ALA A 63 0.61 -1.24 -11.48
C ALA A 63 2.05 -0.88 -11.14
N ARG A 64 2.36 0.41 -10.96
CA ARG A 64 3.68 0.89 -10.57
C ARG A 64 4.14 0.34 -9.22
N ILE A 65 3.25 0.26 -8.24
CA ILE A 65 3.50 -0.36 -6.92
C ILE A 65 3.94 -1.81 -7.08
N CYS A 66 3.31 -2.56 -7.97
CA CYS A 66 3.67 -3.97 -8.20
C CYS A 66 4.97 -4.15 -8.99
N GLU A 67 5.33 -3.19 -9.84
CA GLU A 67 6.54 -3.23 -10.66
C GLU A 67 7.82 -2.88 -9.88
N ASP A 68 7.74 -1.93 -8.94
CA ASP A 68 8.90 -1.34 -8.28
C ASP A 68 8.69 -1.22 -6.77
N ALA A 69 9.29 -2.15 -6.03
CA ALA A 69 9.15 -2.21 -4.57
C ALA A 69 9.78 -1.00 -3.84
N VAL A 70 10.85 -0.41 -4.39
CA VAL A 70 11.50 0.76 -3.77
C VAL A 70 10.60 1.98 -3.94
N TRP A 71 10.04 2.15 -5.13
CA TRP A 71 9.05 3.20 -5.40
C TRP A 71 7.80 3.02 -4.54
N ALA A 72 7.33 1.78 -4.37
CA ALA A 72 6.17 1.46 -3.55
C ALA A 72 6.34 1.89 -2.08
N SER A 73 7.48 1.58 -1.46
CA SER A 73 7.73 1.95 -0.07
C SER A 73 8.08 3.43 0.13
N GLY A 74 8.70 4.06 -0.86
CA GLY A 74 9.23 5.42 -0.70
C GLY A 74 8.38 6.55 -1.28
N THR A 75 7.48 6.26 -2.23
CA THR A 75 6.84 7.32 -3.05
C THR A 75 5.34 7.14 -3.22
N ALA A 76 4.84 5.91 -3.26
CA ALA A 76 3.43 5.63 -3.51
C ALA A 76 2.48 6.33 -2.51
N VAL A 77 2.84 6.36 -1.21
CA VAL A 77 2.06 7.05 -0.17
C VAL A 77 1.94 8.55 -0.50
N SER A 78 3.06 9.21 -0.78
CA SER A 78 3.07 10.64 -1.13
C SER A 78 2.28 10.94 -2.39
N VAL A 79 2.32 10.06 -3.39
CA VAL A 79 1.52 10.20 -4.62
C VAL A 79 0.03 10.16 -4.31
N TYR A 80 -0.42 9.22 -3.47
CA TYR A 80 -1.83 9.15 -3.06
C TYR A 80 -2.26 10.35 -2.22
N GLU A 81 -1.44 10.79 -1.27
CA GLU A 81 -1.71 11.99 -0.46
C GLU A 81 -1.81 13.25 -1.32
N LEU A 82 -0.88 13.45 -2.26
CA LEU A 82 -0.91 14.57 -3.20
C LEU A 82 -2.11 14.52 -4.14
N LEU A 83 -2.49 13.31 -4.59
CA LEU A 83 -3.66 13.11 -5.44
C LEU A 83 -4.94 13.48 -4.67
N ALA A 84 -5.10 13.00 -3.45
CA ALA A 84 -6.24 13.37 -2.60
C ALA A 84 -6.31 14.86 -2.28
N ALA A 85 -5.16 15.51 -2.08
CA ALA A 85 -5.13 16.95 -1.82
C ALA A 85 -5.46 17.79 -3.08
N SER A 86 -5.28 17.22 -4.28
CA SER A 86 -5.41 17.93 -5.55
C SER A 86 -6.70 17.64 -6.32
N ILE A 87 -7.42 16.56 -5.96
CA ILE A 87 -8.64 16.16 -6.65
C ILE A 87 -9.79 17.14 -6.35
N ASP A 88 -10.69 17.33 -7.32
CA ASP A 88 -11.89 18.16 -7.11
C ASP A 88 -12.75 17.53 -6.00
N PRO A 89 -13.10 18.26 -4.92
CA PRO A 89 -13.93 17.73 -3.83
C PRO A 89 -15.33 17.27 -4.27
N LYS A 90 -15.79 17.70 -5.46
CA LYS A 90 -17.11 17.38 -6.01
C LYS A 90 -17.12 16.10 -6.84
N ILE A 91 -15.96 15.52 -7.18
CA ILE A 91 -15.92 14.22 -7.85
C ILE A 91 -16.59 13.18 -6.96
N SER A 92 -17.46 12.37 -7.52
CA SER A 92 -18.22 11.35 -6.79
C SER A 92 -18.24 10.03 -7.55
N HIS A 93 -18.49 8.94 -6.81
CA HIS A 93 -18.71 7.65 -7.42
C HIS A 93 -20.06 7.63 -8.18
N PRO A 94 -20.15 6.99 -9.36
CA PRO A 94 -21.37 6.97 -10.17
C PRO A 94 -22.52 6.14 -9.54
N ASP A 95 -22.20 5.21 -8.64
CA ASP A 95 -23.21 4.45 -7.89
C ASP A 95 -23.85 5.32 -6.80
N ILE A 96 -25.19 5.40 -6.86
CA ILE A 96 -26.06 6.17 -5.97
C ILE A 96 -25.84 5.82 -4.50
N GLN A 97 -25.51 4.55 -4.19
CA GLN A 97 -25.28 4.12 -2.81
C GLN A 97 -23.98 4.69 -2.21
N THR A 98 -23.08 5.15 -3.07
CA THR A 98 -21.74 5.65 -2.72
C THR A 98 -21.54 7.12 -3.06
N ILE A 99 -22.59 7.84 -3.49
CA ILE A 99 -22.52 9.28 -3.85
C ILE A 99 -21.98 10.14 -2.70
N ALA A 100 -22.16 9.72 -1.44
CA ALA A 100 -21.64 10.42 -0.27
C ALA A 100 -20.11 10.38 -0.15
N VAL A 101 -19.43 9.48 -0.88
CA VAL A 101 -17.97 9.38 -0.92
C VAL A 101 -17.46 10.24 -2.08
N THR A 102 -16.84 11.38 -1.74
CA THR A 102 -16.34 12.36 -2.72
C THR A 102 -14.91 12.78 -2.46
N GLY A 103 -14.29 13.43 -3.44
CA GLY A 103 -12.98 14.07 -3.28
C GLY A 103 -11.89 13.13 -2.76
N SER A 104 -11.18 13.55 -1.70
CA SER A 104 -10.11 12.78 -1.07
C SER A 104 -10.57 11.42 -0.51
N LEU A 105 -11.79 11.34 0.03
CA LEU A 105 -12.36 10.08 0.52
C LEU A 105 -12.61 9.09 -0.61
N LEU A 106 -12.96 9.59 -1.81
CA LEU A 106 -13.09 8.75 -2.99
C LEU A 106 -11.74 8.18 -3.43
N VAL A 107 -10.68 9.00 -3.39
CA VAL A 107 -9.31 8.53 -3.66
C VAL A 107 -8.92 7.42 -2.67
N GLN A 108 -9.20 7.61 -1.38
CA GLN A 108 -8.93 6.62 -0.34
C GLN A 108 -9.72 5.31 -0.58
N ASP A 109 -11.02 5.39 -0.85
CA ASP A 109 -11.87 4.22 -1.14
C ASP A 109 -11.33 3.45 -2.35
N GLN A 110 -11.00 4.14 -3.44
CA GLN A 110 -10.44 3.51 -4.64
C GLN A 110 -9.09 2.85 -4.40
N MET A 111 -8.20 3.52 -3.65
CA MET A 111 -6.91 2.97 -3.24
C MET A 111 -7.11 1.67 -2.44
N MET A 112 -7.97 1.69 -1.42
CA MET A 112 -8.20 0.53 -0.56
C MET A 112 -8.85 -0.63 -1.32
N ARG A 113 -9.81 -0.36 -2.21
CA ARG A 113 -10.42 -1.39 -3.08
C ARG A 113 -9.39 -2.04 -4.00
N ALA A 114 -8.51 -1.24 -4.60
CA ALA A 114 -7.47 -1.75 -5.47
C ALA A 114 -6.47 -2.61 -4.69
N CYS A 115 -6.01 -2.13 -3.53
CA CYS A 115 -5.14 -2.89 -2.63
C CYS A 115 -5.78 -4.21 -2.20
N GLN A 116 -7.05 -4.19 -1.79
CA GLN A 116 -7.78 -5.39 -1.39
C GLN A 116 -7.85 -6.39 -2.55
N THR A 117 -8.24 -5.93 -3.74
CA THR A 117 -8.37 -6.78 -4.94
C THR A 117 -7.03 -7.43 -5.28
N GLN A 118 -5.96 -6.64 -5.35
CA GLN A 118 -4.63 -7.14 -5.68
C GLN A 118 -4.08 -8.07 -4.60
N PHE A 119 -4.31 -7.77 -3.33
CA PHE A 119 -3.87 -8.63 -2.23
C PHE A 119 -4.56 -10.00 -2.27
N HIS A 120 -5.87 -10.04 -2.51
CA HIS A 120 -6.62 -11.28 -2.66
C HIS A 120 -6.15 -12.12 -3.85
N GLN A 121 -5.73 -11.48 -4.94
CA GLN A 121 -5.13 -12.16 -6.08
C GLN A 121 -3.71 -12.64 -5.80
N THR A 122 -2.94 -11.88 -5.01
CA THR A 122 -1.53 -12.14 -4.72
C THR A 122 -1.36 -13.26 -3.70
N ILE A 123 -2.14 -13.26 -2.61
CA ILE A 123 -1.92 -14.13 -1.46
C ILE A 123 -1.92 -15.64 -1.73
N PRO A 124 -2.70 -16.19 -2.68
CA PRO A 124 -2.68 -17.62 -2.99
C PRO A 124 -1.42 -18.01 -3.80
N THR A 125 -0.78 -17.05 -4.47
CA THR A 125 0.35 -17.31 -5.37
C THR A 125 1.65 -17.61 -4.63
N SER A 126 2.58 -18.29 -5.30
CA SER A 126 3.92 -18.56 -4.76
C SER A 126 4.88 -17.38 -4.84
N ASN A 127 4.49 -16.27 -5.48
CA ASN A 127 5.33 -15.11 -5.74
C ASN A 127 4.57 -13.85 -5.37
N TRP A 128 4.60 -13.50 -4.09
CA TRP A 128 3.94 -12.29 -3.64
C TRP A 128 4.62 -11.05 -4.21
N SER A 129 3.81 -10.04 -4.54
CA SER A 129 4.31 -8.73 -4.95
C SER A 129 4.96 -8.05 -3.74
N ARG A 130 6.29 -8.00 -3.73
CA ARG A 130 7.07 -7.29 -2.69
C ARG A 130 6.64 -5.84 -2.57
N GLY A 131 6.40 -5.16 -3.70
CA GLY A 131 5.98 -3.76 -3.71
C GLY A 131 4.59 -3.55 -3.14
N LEU A 132 3.61 -4.40 -3.47
CA LEU A 132 2.27 -4.33 -2.89
C LEU A 132 2.31 -4.50 -1.36
N VAL A 133 3.00 -5.52 -0.88
CA VAL A 133 3.08 -5.80 0.56
C VAL A 133 3.88 -4.71 1.29
N ALA A 134 4.95 -4.19 0.69
CA ALA A 134 5.69 -3.06 1.24
C ALA A 134 4.81 -1.81 1.35
N PHE A 135 4.00 -1.51 0.31
CA PHE A 135 3.04 -0.40 0.34
C PHE A 135 1.99 -0.59 1.43
N LEU A 136 1.40 -1.79 1.55
CA LEU A 136 0.49 -2.11 2.67
C LEU A 136 1.15 -1.90 4.03
N GLY A 137 2.43 -2.27 4.18
CA GLY A 137 3.20 -1.98 5.39
C GLY A 137 3.32 -0.49 5.66
N GLN A 138 3.57 0.34 4.63
CA GLN A 138 3.65 1.78 4.78
C GLN A 138 2.34 2.43 5.25
N THR A 139 1.18 1.86 4.89
CA THR A 139 -0.12 2.35 5.41
C THR A 139 -0.27 2.21 6.93
N CYS A 140 0.58 1.39 7.58
CA CYS A 140 0.65 1.26 9.04
C CYS A 140 1.53 2.34 9.69
N THR A 141 2.41 2.99 8.92
CA THR A 141 3.48 3.85 9.46
C THR A 141 3.36 5.31 9.04
N VAL A 142 2.80 5.59 7.87
CA VAL A 142 2.81 6.92 7.25
C VAL A 142 1.43 7.29 6.70
N GLY A 143 1.10 8.57 6.81
CA GLY A 143 -0.03 9.19 6.12
C GLY A 143 -1.31 9.23 6.95
N ASN A 144 -2.11 10.28 6.76
CA ASN A 144 -3.41 10.42 7.42
C ASN A 144 -4.53 9.84 6.54
N MET A 145 -4.50 10.15 5.23
CA MET A 145 -5.49 9.62 4.28
C MET A 145 -5.18 8.18 3.94
N THR A 146 -3.90 7.87 3.75
CA THR A 146 -3.45 6.54 3.33
C THR A 146 -3.37 5.52 4.46
N SER A 147 -3.66 5.91 5.70
CA SER A 147 -3.59 5.04 6.87
C SER A 147 -4.60 3.90 6.81
N THR A 148 -4.15 2.70 7.17
CA THR A 148 -5.02 1.53 7.34
C THR A 148 -5.65 1.52 8.74
N THR A 149 -6.54 0.54 8.99
CA THR A 149 -7.11 0.31 10.33
C THR A 149 -6.48 -0.93 10.99
N PRO A 150 -6.49 -1.02 12.33
CA PRO A 150 -6.01 -2.21 13.04
C PRO A 150 -6.65 -3.51 12.57
N ASN A 151 -7.98 -3.50 12.35
CA ASN A 151 -8.71 -4.68 11.91
C ASN A 151 -8.30 -5.14 10.50
N ILE A 152 -8.07 -4.20 9.57
CA ILE A 152 -7.58 -4.53 8.22
C ILE A 152 -6.15 -5.11 8.32
N THR A 153 -5.31 -4.52 9.16
CA THR A 153 -3.93 -4.99 9.38
C THR A 153 -3.90 -6.39 9.96
N LEU A 154 -4.76 -6.69 10.94
CA LEU A 154 -4.92 -8.02 11.52
C LEU A 154 -5.44 -9.04 10.50
N ASP A 155 -6.40 -8.66 9.64
CA ASP A 155 -6.89 -9.53 8.55
C ASP A 155 -5.79 -9.85 7.52
N ILE A 156 -4.97 -8.85 7.14
CA ILE A 156 -3.81 -9.07 6.27
C ILE A 156 -2.83 -10.04 6.95
N LEU A 157 -2.50 -9.83 8.23
CA LEU A 157 -1.61 -10.73 8.98
C LEU A 157 -2.15 -12.16 9.01
N ASP A 158 -3.43 -12.36 9.31
CA ASP A 158 -4.04 -13.70 9.36
C ASP A 158 -4.00 -14.38 7.99
N ARG A 159 -4.28 -13.64 6.92
CA ARG A 159 -4.24 -14.17 5.55
C ARG A 159 -2.83 -14.53 5.10
N MET A 160 -1.83 -13.73 5.47
CA MET A 160 -0.43 -14.04 5.19
C MET A 160 0.04 -15.26 5.99
N LEU A 161 -0.24 -15.31 7.29
CA LEU A 161 0.10 -16.42 8.17
C LEU A 161 -0.61 -17.73 7.76
N GLY A 162 -1.86 -17.64 7.30
CA GLY A 162 -2.66 -18.78 6.89
C GLY A 162 -2.46 -19.21 5.43
N SER A 163 -1.59 -18.56 4.67
CA SER A 163 -1.37 -18.92 3.26
C SER A 163 -0.46 -20.14 3.12
N ASP A 164 -0.91 -21.12 2.33
CA ASP A 164 -0.10 -22.29 1.91
C ASP A 164 1.15 -21.89 1.09
N SER A 165 1.25 -20.63 0.69
CA SER A 165 2.37 -20.09 -0.08
C SER A 165 3.35 -19.27 0.78
N LEU A 166 3.12 -19.10 2.09
CA LEU A 166 3.97 -18.28 2.97
C LEU A 166 5.45 -18.68 2.93
N THR A 167 5.75 -19.97 2.86
CA THR A 167 7.13 -20.49 2.88
C THR A 167 7.75 -20.69 1.50
N LYS A 168 7.04 -20.29 0.42
CA LYS A 168 7.53 -20.39 -0.96
C LYS A 168 8.33 -19.16 -1.35
N ASN A 169 9.43 -19.37 -2.07
CA ASN A 169 10.27 -18.30 -2.63
C ASN A 169 10.59 -17.23 -1.57
N GLU A 170 10.35 -15.95 -1.88
CA GLU A 170 10.63 -14.80 -1.01
C GLU A 170 9.43 -14.42 -0.10
N ASN A 171 8.34 -15.18 -0.13
CA ASN A 171 7.09 -14.78 0.55
C ASN A 171 7.28 -14.62 2.07
N PHE A 172 8.14 -15.43 2.67
CA PHE A 172 8.43 -15.34 4.09
C PHE A 172 9.16 -14.03 4.44
N ASP A 173 10.13 -13.62 3.62
CA ASP A 173 10.85 -12.36 3.84
C ASP A 173 9.92 -11.15 3.64
N ILE A 174 9.03 -11.24 2.65
CA ILE A 174 7.97 -10.25 2.41
C ILE A 174 7.02 -10.16 3.62
N PHE A 175 6.65 -11.30 4.20
CA PHE A 175 5.84 -11.36 5.44
C PHE A 175 6.55 -10.70 6.62
N VAL A 176 7.82 -11.03 6.85
CA VAL A 176 8.61 -10.42 7.93
C VAL A 176 8.68 -8.91 7.76
N GLY A 177 8.91 -8.43 6.53
CA GLY A 177 8.91 -6.99 6.22
C GLY A 177 7.59 -6.30 6.56
N PHE A 178 6.46 -6.92 6.22
CA PHE A 178 5.14 -6.40 6.62
C PHE A 178 4.94 -6.41 8.13
N PHE A 179 5.31 -7.51 8.79
CA PHE A 179 5.15 -7.68 10.24
C PHE A 179 5.93 -6.63 11.02
N MET A 180 7.10 -6.21 10.53
CA MET A 180 7.91 -5.14 11.11
C MET A 180 7.21 -3.77 11.08
N CYS A 181 6.31 -3.52 10.13
CA CYS A 181 5.49 -2.31 10.10
C CYS A 181 4.20 -2.47 10.92
N ALA A 182 3.53 -3.62 10.78
CA ALA A 182 2.23 -3.89 11.41
C ALA A 182 2.33 -4.07 12.93
N GLY A 183 3.40 -4.71 13.42
CA GLY A 183 3.57 -5.02 14.84
C GLY A 183 3.58 -3.77 15.75
N PRO A 184 4.49 -2.81 15.51
CA PRO A 184 4.53 -1.56 16.28
C PRO A 184 3.23 -0.76 16.17
N PHE A 185 2.62 -0.73 14.99
CA PHE A 185 1.34 -0.05 14.75
C PHE A 185 0.22 -0.63 15.61
N LEU A 186 0.09 -1.96 15.65
CA LEU A 186 -0.95 -2.63 16.44
C LEU A 186 -0.72 -2.49 17.95
N ASP A 187 0.50 -2.74 18.43
CA ASP A 187 0.82 -2.57 19.85
C ASP A 187 0.63 -1.11 20.29
N GLY A 188 1.04 -0.14 19.46
CA GLY A 188 0.87 1.30 19.73
C GLY A 188 -0.58 1.77 19.78
N LEU A 189 -1.50 1.08 19.09
CA LEU A 189 -2.93 1.35 19.12
C LEU A 189 -3.71 0.52 20.14
N GLY A 190 -3.03 -0.27 20.97
CA GLY A 190 -3.64 -1.06 22.04
C GLY A 190 -4.19 -2.43 21.61
N TYR A 191 -3.81 -2.93 20.43
CA TYR A 191 -4.20 -4.25 19.89
C TYR A 191 -3.18 -5.35 20.22
N GLY A 192 -2.52 -5.23 21.37
CA GLY A 192 -1.41 -6.12 21.74
C GLY A 192 -1.84 -7.56 22.01
N ASP A 193 -3.03 -7.76 22.56
CA ASP A 193 -3.58 -9.10 22.81
C ASP A 193 -3.92 -9.79 21.49
N GLU A 194 -4.50 -9.07 20.54
CA GLU A 194 -4.80 -9.59 19.20
C GLU A 194 -3.53 -9.94 18.43
N LEU A 195 -2.49 -9.11 18.55
CA LEU A 195 -1.19 -9.39 17.96
C LEU A 195 -0.51 -10.58 18.65
N ALA A 196 -0.66 -10.76 19.97
CA ALA A 196 -0.13 -11.91 20.70
C ALA A 196 -0.66 -13.24 20.17
N MET A 197 -1.95 -13.32 19.85
CA MET A 197 -2.52 -14.51 19.21
C MET A 197 -1.86 -14.85 17.86
N ARG A 198 -1.51 -13.84 17.04
CA ARG A 198 -0.80 -14.07 15.76
C ARG A 198 0.65 -14.46 15.98
N VAL A 199 1.29 -13.88 16.99
CA VAL A 199 2.65 -14.23 17.38
C VAL A 199 2.74 -15.69 17.86
N GLU A 200 1.77 -16.16 18.63
CA GLU A 200 1.69 -17.56 19.05
C GLU A 200 1.56 -18.51 17.85
N LYS A 201 0.66 -18.20 16.90
CA LYS A 201 0.54 -18.95 15.64
C LYS A 201 1.86 -18.97 14.86
N LEU A 202 2.55 -17.83 14.78
CA LEU A 202 3.85 -17.74 14.11
C LEU A 202 4.92 -18.57 14.83
N MET A 203 4.93 -18.60 16.16
CA MET A 203 5.83 -19.46 16.93
C MET A 203 5.55 -20.94 16.68
N ASP A 204 4.29 -21.35 16.65
CA ASP A 204 3.93 -22.74 16.34
C ASP A 204 4.34 -23.13 14.94
N LEU A 205 4.12 -22.26 13.95
CA LEU A 205 4.59 -22.44 12.58
C LEU A 205 6.12 -22.56 12.53
N SER A 206 6.84 -21.73 13.29
CA SER A 206 8.32 -21.68 13.29
C SER A 206 8.99 -23.01 13.61
N LYS A 207 8.30 -23.91 14.33
CA LYS A 207 8.78 -25.28 14.64
C LYS A 207 8.98 -26.14 13.39
N SER A 208 8.31 -25.79 12.30
CA SER A 208 8.37 -26.49 11.00
C SER A 208 9.20 -25.77 9.94
N LEU A 209 9.71 -24.57 10.26
CA LEU A 209 10.43 -23.72 9.31
C LEU A 209 11.93 -24.06 9.24
N GLY A 210 12.58 -23.61 8.16
CA GLY A 210 14.03 -23.68 8.05
C GLY A 210 14.73 -22.74 9.05
N THR A 211 16.01 -23.00 9.33
CA THR A 211 16.80 -22.25 10.33
C THR A 211 16.75 -20.73 10.13
N THR A 212 16.89 -20.24 8.90
CA THR A 212 16.85 -18.79 8.60
C THR A 212 15.51 -18.16 8.97
N GLN A 213 14.41 -18.81 8.61
CA GLN A 213 13.06 -18.34 8.90
C GLN A 213 12.77 -18.38 10.40
N TRP A 214 13.21 -19.44 11.09
CA TRP A 214 13.12 -19.54 12.54
C TRP A 214 13.88 -18.41 13.24
N LEU A 215 15.10 -18.09 12.79
CA LEU A 215 15.88 -16.96 13.31
C LEU A 215 15.17 -15.63 13.11
N ALA A 216 14.53 -15.41 11.96
CA ALA A 216 13.75 -14.21 11.70
C ALA A 216 12.53 -14.10 12.64
N VAL A 217 11.79 -15.19 12.86
CA VAL A 217 10.70 -15.22 13.87
C VAL A 217 11.25 -14.88 15.26
N TYR A 218 12.37 -15.49 15.64
CA TYR A 218 13.01 -15.19 16.92
C TYR A 218 13.39 -13.71 17.04
N GLY A 219 13.93 -13.11 15.98
CA GLY A 219 14.22 -11.67 15.91
C GLY A 219 12.98 -10.81 16.14
N LEU A 220 11.86 -11.12 15.48
CA LEU A 220 10.59 -10.41 15.68
C LEU A 220 10.10 -10.47 17.13
N LEU A 221 10.23 -11.64 17.78
CA LEU A 221 9.85 -11.82 19.18
C LEU A 221 10.71 -10.97 20.12
N GLN A 222 12.01 -10.91 19.86
CA GLN A 222 12.92 -10.09 20.67
C GLN A 222 12.63 -8.60 20.50
N LEU A 223 12.39 -8.16 19.26
CA LEU A 223 12.01 -6.78 18.97
C LEU A 223 10.73 -6.39 19.70
N ARG A 224 9.68 -7.22 19.62
CA ARG A 224 8.43 -6.96 20.34
C ARG A 224 8.62 -6.89 21.86
N LYS A 225 9.41 -7.80 22.44
CA LYS A 225 9.75 -7.77 23.89
C LYS A 225 10.49 -6.50 24.31
N LYS A 226 11.29 -5.92 23.41
CA LYS A 226 11.96 -4.63 23.60
C LYS A 226 11.08 -3.42 23.22
N GLY A 227 9.78 -3.61 22.99
CA GLY A 227 8.87 -2.53 22.62
C GLY A 227 9.13 -1.96 21.21
N TRP A 228 9.59 -2.79 20.29
CA TRP A 228 9.91 -2.43 18.90
C TRP A 228 11.07 -1.46 18.71
N GLN A 229 11.87 -1.25 19.74
CA GLN A 229 13.07 -0.43 19.66
C GLN A 229 14.21 -1.24 19.03
N MET A 230 14.77 -0.74 17.94
CA MET A 230 16.08 -1.19 17.47
C MET A 230 17.13 -0.49 18.33
N GLU A 231 18.09 -1.22 18.87
CA GLU A 231 19.16 -0.64 19.67
C GLU A 231 19.85 0.46 18.83
N GLU A 232 19.78 1.70 19.29
CA GLU A 232 20.62 2.75 18.75
C GLU A 232 22.05 2.33 19.11
N GLU A 233 22.88 2.03 18.09
CA GLU A 233 24.32 1.96 18.31
C GLU A 233 24.73 3.29 18.92
N ASP A 234 25.05 3.28 20.22
CA ASP A 234 25.72 4.37 20.90
C ASP A 234 26.94 4.75 20.04
N VAL A 235 26.80 5.83 19.27
CA VAL A 235 27.93 6.49 18.63
C VAL A 235 28.75 7.05 19.78
N ALA A 236 29.67 6.24 20.26
CA ALA A 236 30.65 6.59 21.27
C ALA A 236 31.32 7.90 20.83
N LYS A 237 31.06 8.95 21.61
CA LYS A 237 31.76 10.24 21.51
C LYS A 237 33.23 10.09 21.85
#